data_AF-A0A318JZT2-F1
#
_entry.id   AF-A0A318JZT2-F1
#
_cell.length_a   1.000
_cell.length_b   1.000
_cell.length_c   1.000
_cell.angle_alpha   90.00
_cell.angle_beta   90.00
_cell.angle_gamma   90.00
#
_symmetry.space_group_name_H-M   'P 1'
#
loop_
_entity.id
_entity.type
_entity.pdbx_description
1 polymer ?
#
loop_
_entity_poly.entity_id
_entity_poly.type
_entity_poly.pdbx_seq_one_letter_code
_entity_poly.pdbx_strand_id
1 'polypeptide(L)'
;MNVSRGLLDGMDTAGLNVALSEATCLGLEVDAAAKQLRLDLEVLTLPENGTPTEDYRVQVIFTGVGRVAASLRMQNWDDLEPQVLPLQLDGLDQAIRSFGGGRLHGWEFVDLDDSGWALWSELLSFDTTIDDHISAHVLEFSQEEGIDPRELDVRVWFDNVIVNDSTGREIPVKEFIAGAARWWEAHDAGDPRATRPGVAPPL
;
A
#
# COMPACT_ATOMS: atom_id res chain seq x y z
N MET A 1 -8.29 -21.65 -5.48
CA MET A 1 -6.94 -22.24 -5.64
C MET A 1 -5.96 -21.08 -5.77
N ASN A 2 -5.51 -20.46 -4.67
CA ASN A 2 -4.75 -19.19 -4.76
C ASN A 2 -3.35 -19.21 -4.12
N VAL A 3 -2.87 -20.35 -3.59
CA VAL A 3 -1.57 -20.40 -2.89
C VAL A 3 -0.36 -20.43 -3.85
N SER A 4 -0.58 -20.54 -5.16
CA SER A 4 0.48 -20.84 -6.13
C SER A 4 0.94 -19.66 -6.99
N ARG A 5 0.35 -18.46 -6.87
CA ARG A 5 0.68 -17.33 -7.77
C ARG A 5 1.95 -16.57 -7.37
N GLY A 6 2.14 -16.26 -6.10
CA GLY A 6 3.33 -15.53 -5.61
C GLY A 6 4.67 -16.28 -5.79
N LEU A 7 4.66 -17.61 -5.94
CA LEU A 7 5.88 -18.41 -6.09
C LEU A 7 6.39 -18.50 -7.54
N LEU A 8 5.58 -18.17 -8.55
CA LEU A 8 5.89 -18.46 -9.96
C LEU A 8 6.74 -17.38 -10.64
N ASP A 9 6.64 -16.13 -10.20
CA ASP A 9 7.32 -15.00 -10.85
C ASP A 9 8.51 -14.43 -10.02
N GLY A 10 8.76 -14.98 -8.82
CA GLY A 10 9.95 -14.68 -8.02
C GLY A 10 9.91 -13.36 -7.24
N MET A 11 8.77 -12.67 -7.19
CA MET A 11 8.57 -11.48 -6.36
C MET A 11 8.40 -11.88 -4.88
N ASP A 12 9.18 -11.27 -4.00
CA ASP A 12 9.14 -11.52 -2.56
C ASP A 12 7.94 -10.79 -1.91
N THR A 13 6.74 -11.37 -2.06
CA THR A 13 5.49 -10.77 -1.55
C THR A 13 5.47 -10.66 -0.03
N ALA A 14 6.03 -11.65 0.67
CA ALA A 14 6.15 -11.61 2.13
C ALA A 14 7.08 -10.48 2.58
N GLY A 15 8.22 -10.30 1.91
CA GLY A 15 9.13 -9.18 2.16
C GLY A 15 8.49 -7.83 1.85
N LEU A 16 7.72 -7.72 0.77
CA LEU A 16 6.96 -6.50 0.45
C LEU A 16 5.91 -6.18 1.52
N ASN A 17 5.22 -7.19 2.06
CA ASN A 17 4.27 -6.99 3.16
C ASN A 17 4.97 -6.40 4.39
N VAL A 18 6.16 -6.91 4.74
CA VAL A 18 6.98 -6.35 5.83
C VAL A 18 7.41 -4.91 5.53
N ALA A 19 7.77 -4.62 4.28
CA ALA A 19 8.27 -3.31 3.87
C ALA A 19 7.18 -2.22 3.80
N LEU A 20 5.94 -2.60 3.53
CA LEU A 20 4.79 -1.71 3.47
C LEU A 20 4.05 -1.60 4.81
N SER A 21 4.33 -2.51 5.76
CA SER A 21 3.74 -2.46 7.10
C SER A 21 4.02 -1.12 7.76
N GLU A 22 2.97 -0.50 8.29
CA GLU A 22 3.02 0.82 8.95
C GLU A 22 3.49 1.97 8.04
N ALA A 23 3.58 1.77 6.72
CA ALA A 23 3.92 2.82 5.78
C ALA A 23 2.82 3.89 5.75
N THR A 24 3.22 5.15 5.64
CA THR A 24 2.29 6.27 5.51
C THR A 24 2.09 6.61 4.04
N CYS A 25 0.85 6.65 3.56
CA CYS A 25 0.56 7.00 2.17
C CYS A 25 0.36 8.50 2.02
N LEU A 26 1.29 9.15 1.31
CA LEU A 26 1.31 10.61 1.12
C LEU A 26 0.56 11.06 -0.13
N GLY A 27 0.35 10.16 -1.08
CA GLY A 27 -0.26 10.45 -2.37
C GLY A 27 -0.12 9.32 -3.36
N LEU A 28 -0.76 9.50 -4.51
CA LEU A 28 -0.80 8.51 -5.57
C LEU A 28 -0.81 9.20 -6.94
N GLU A 29 -0.27 8.54 -7.95
CA GLU A 29 -0.41 8.95 -9.35
C GLU A 29 -0.77 7.73 -10.21
N VAL A 30 -1.70 7.90 -11.15
CA VAL A 30 -2.00 6.87 -12.16
C VAL A 30 -1.62 7.40 -13.54
N ASP A 31 -0.68 6.72 -14.17
CA ASP A 31 -0.34 6.92 -15.57
C ASP A 31 -0.88 5.73 -16.38
N ALA A 32 -2.14 5.86 -16.80
CA ALA A 32 -2.82 4.81 -17.56
C ALA A 32 -2.14 4.52 -18.91
N ALA A 33 -1.49 5.53 -19.53
CA ALA A 33 -0.79 5.35 -20.79
C ALA A 33 0.50 4.53 -20.62
N ALA A 34 1.24 4.78 -19.54
CA ALA A 34 2.41 3.99 -19.16
C ALA A 34 2.06 2.68 -18.44
N LYS A 35 0.77 2.45 -18.11
CA LYS A 35 0.29 1.34 -17.28
C LYS A 35 1.00 1.29 -15.93
N GLN A 36 1.08 2.46 -15.27
CA GLN A 36 1.74 2.62 -13.99
C GLN A 36 0.82 3.23 -12.94
N LEU A 37 1.03 2.79 -11.70
CA LEU A 37 0.50 3.44 -10.50
C LEU A 37 1.67 3.70 -9.56
N ARG A 38 1.79 4.93 -9.06
CA ARG A 38 2.86 5.35 -8.15
C ARG A 38 2.24 5.65 -6.80
N LEU A 39 2.82 5.12 -5.74
CA LEU A 39 2.52 5.50 -4.36
C LEU A 39 3.71 6.28 -3.80
N ASP A 40 3.44 7.47 -3.28
CA ASP A 40 4.42 8.21 -2.50
C ASP A 40 4.24 7.82 -1.03
N LEU A 41 5.24 7.16 -0.45
CA LEU A 41 5.16 6.58 0.89
C LEU A 41 6.24 7.12 1.82
N GLU A 42 5.94 7.23 3.12
CA GLU A 42 6.96 7.20 4.17
C GLU A 42 7.00 5.81 4.79
N VAL A 43 8.16 5.15 4.73
CA VAL A 43 8.33 3.76 5.17
C VAL A 43 9.19 3.64 6.41
N LEU A 44 9.24 2.46 7.01
CA LEU A 44 10.13 2.14 8.12
C LEU A 44 11.32 1.38 7.57
N THR A 45 12.53 1.92 7.73
CA THR A 45 13.73 1.29 7.19
C THR A 45 14.97 1.67 7.98
N LEU A 46 15.92 0.74 8.08
CA LEU A 46 17.26 0.99 8.59
C LEU A 46 18.33 0.62 7.56
N PRO A 47 19.40 1.42 7.41
CA PRO A 47 20.53 1.04 6.58
C PRO A 47 21.29 -0.15 7.20
N GLU A 48 21.99 -0.92 6.38
CA GLU A 48 22.87 -1.99 6.87
C GLU A 48 24.04 -1.43 7.68
N ASN A 49 24.59 -0.30 7.23
CA ASN A 49 25.71 0.40 7.87
C ASN A 49 25.43 1.90 7.91
N GLY A 50 25.84 2.56 8.99
CA GLY A 50 25.75 4.02 9.14
C GLY A 50 24.58 4.49 10.00
N THR A 51 24.37 5.80 10.02
CA THR A 51 23.29 6.45 10.76
C THR A 51 21.97 6.26 10.02
N PRO A 52 20.85 5.98 10.72
CA PRO A 52 19.52 6.01 10.12
C PRO A 52 19.30 7.30 9.31
N THR A 53 18.66 7.17 8.15
CA THR A 53 18.23 8.32 7.36
C THR A 53 17.13 9.07 8.10
N GLU A 54 17.12 10.40 8.02
CA GLU A 54 15.96 11.20 8.45
C GLU A 54 14.87 11.24 7.38
N ASP A 55 15.22 10.90 6.13
CA ASP A 55 14.29 10.83 5.00
C ASP A 55 13.87 9.39 4.75
N TYR A 56 12.60 9.11 5.05
CA TYR A 56 11.94 7.83 4.91
C TYR A 56 11.06 7.75 3.67
N ARG A 57 11.14 8.75 2.78
CA ARG A 57 10.26 8.84 1.61
C ARG A 57 10.78 7.98 0.48
N VAL A 58 9.87 7.18 -0.06
CA VAL A 58 10.09 6.38 -1.26
C VAL A 58 8.90 6.53 -2.20
N GLN A 59 9.15 6.31 -3.47
CA GLN A 59 8.10 6.14 -4.45
C GLN A 59 8.06 4.66 -4.86
N VAL A 60 6.95 3.99 -4.59
CA VAL A 60 6.71 2.61 -5.02
C VAL A 60 5.87 2.65 -6.30
N ILE A 61 6.44 2.15 -7.38
CA ILE A 61 5.86 2.19 -8.72
C ILE A 61 5.44 0.77 -9.10
N PHE A 62 4.13 0.57 -9.23
CA PHE A 62 3.54 -0.62 -9.80
C PHE A 62 3.49 -0.47 -11.32
N THR A 63 3.98 -1.47 -12.02
CA THR A 63 4.09 -1.50 -13.49
C THR A 63 3.29 -2.66 -14.07
N GLY A 64 2.87 -2.52 -15.33
CA GLY A 64 1.94 -3.48 -15.92
C GLY A 64 0.58 -3.43 -15.23
N VAL A 65 0.12 -2.22 -14.87
CA VAL A 65 -1.17 -2.07 -14.19
C VAL A 65 -2.29 -2.37 -15.18
N GLY A 66 -3.05 -3.43 -14.93
CA GLY A 66 -4.19 -3.86 -15.75
C GLY A 66 -5.53 -3.30 -15.25
N ARG A 67 -5.67 -3.11 -13.94
CA ARG A 67 -6.94 -2.70 -13.33
C ARG A 67 -6.70 -1.96 -12.01
N VAL A 68 -7.56 -0.99 -11.72
CA VAL A 68 -7.63 -0.30 -10.43
C VAL A 68 -9.08 -0.22 -9.99
N ALA A 69 -9.36 -0.66 -8.78
CA ALA A 69 -10.67 -0.52 -8.15
C ALA A 69 -10.51 0.19 -6.81
N ALA A 70 -11.50 0.99 -6.43
CA ALA A 70 -11.53 1.60 -5.11
C ALA A 70 -12.94 1.71 -4.58
N SER A 71 -13.05 1.64 -3.26
CA SER A 71 -14.28 1.86 -2.52
C SER A 71 -14.02 2.91 -1.45
N LEU A 72 -14.63 4.07 -1.63
CA LEU A 72 -14.64 5.14 -0.64
C LEU A 72 -15.99 5.09 0.06
N ARG A 73 -15.98 4.83 1.35
CA ARG A 73 -17.18 4.65 2.17
C ARG A 73 -17.16 5.53 3.41
N MET A 74 -18.32 5.77 3.96
CA MET A 74 -18.51 6.38 5.26
C MET A 74 -19.60 5.61 6.01
N GLN A 75 -19.37 5.32 7.29
CA GLN A 75 -20.35 4.65 8.12
C GLN A 75 -20.41 5.29 9.50
N ASN A 76 -21.53 5.94 9.81
CA ASN A 76 -21.80 6.43 11.16
C ASN A 76 -22.29 5.28 12.04
N TRP A 77 -22.12 5.41 13.37
CA TRP A 77 -22.56 4.41 14.34
C TRP A 77 -24.05 4.00 14.24
N ASP A 78 -24.92 4.85 13.70
CA ASP A 78 -26.36 4.60 13.51
C ASP A 78 -26.75 4.19 12.09
N ASP A 79 -25.80 4.11 11.16
CA ASP A 79 -26.06 3.66 9.79
C ASP A 79 -26.19 2.13 9.72
N LEU A 80 -27.28 1.67 9.08
CA LEU A 80 -27.53 0.24 8.86
C LEU A 80 -26.60 -0.36 7.79
N GLU A 81 -26.23 0.44 6.79
CA GLU A 81 -25.35 0.08 5.69
C GLU A 81 -24.37 1.24 5.40
N PRO A 82 -23.13 0.96 4.97
CA PRO A 82 -22.17 2.01 4.66
C PRO A 82 -22.61 2.84 3.44
N GLN A 83 -22.41 4.15 3.49
CA GLN A 83 -22.63 5.03 2.36
C GLN A 83 -21.41 4.99 1.42
N VAL A 84 -21.60 4.50 0.20
CA VAL A 84 -20.58 4.60 -0.86
C VAL A 84 -20.53 6.03 -1.40
N LEU A 85 -19.37 6.66 -1.32
CA LEU A 85 -19.13 8.01 -1.79
C LEU A 85 -18.66 8.00 -3.27
N PRO A 86 -19.05 9.00 -4.08
CA PRO A 86 -18.57 9.12 -5.45
C PRO A 86 -17.05 9.30 -5.48
N LEU A 87 -16.39 8.46 -6.27
CA LEU A 87 -14.96 8.57 -6.59
C LEU A 87 -14.77 8.12 -8.04
N GLN A 88 -13.77 8.69 -8.70
CA GLN A 88 -13.31 8.27 -10.02
C GLN A 88 -11.78 8.12 -9.96
N LEU A 89 -11.19 7.42 -10.93
CA LEU A 89 -9.75 7.13 -10.95
C LEU A 89 -8.89 8.40 -10.89
N ASP A 90 -9.29 9.47 -11.58
CA ASP A 90 -8.60 10.76 -11.60
C ASP A 90 -8.71 11.54 -10.27
N GLY A 91 -9.69 11.20 -9.44
CA GLY A 91 -9.87 11.73 -8.09
C GLY A 91 -9.17 10.93 -6.99
N LEU A 92 -8.54 9.79 -7.30
CA LEU A 92 -7.99 8.88 -6.30
C LEU A 92 -6.86 9.52 -5.47
N ASP A 93 -5.97 10.30 -6.09
CA ASP A 93 -4.90 11.03 -5.37
C ASP A 93 -5.50 12.01 -4.35
N GLN A 94 -6.51 12.78 -4.76
CA GLN A 94 -7.18 13.72 -3.87
C GLN A 94 -7.87 13.00 -2.71
N ALA A 95 -8.48 11.84 -2.97
CA ALA A 95 -9.08 11.02 -1.94
C ALA A 95 -8.02 10.57 -0.92
N ILE A 96 -6.91 9.96 -1.34
CA ILE A 96 -5.80 9.53 -0.46
C ILE A 96 -5.28 10.70 0.37
N ARG A 97 -5.00 11.85 -0.24
CA ARG A 97 -4.51 13.04 0.47
C ARG A 97 -5.51 13.57 1.49
N SER A 98 -6.81 13.37 1.27
CA SER A 98 -7.85 13.81 2.20
C SER A 98 -7.83 13.06 3.53
N PHE A 99 -7.19 11.88 3.61
CA PHE A 99 -6.93 11.15 4.87
C PHE A 99 -5.71 11.72 5.64
N GLY A 100 -5.09 12.79 5.16
CA GLY A 100 -4.06 13.53 5.90
C GLY A 100 -2.73 12.80 6.06
N GLY A 101 -2.43 11.84 5.19
CA GLY A 101 -1.27 10.96 5.37
C GLY A 101 -1.55 9.86 6.39
N GLY A 102 -2.69 9.18 6.24
CA GLY A 102 -3.00 7.98 7.02
C GLY A 102 -2.02 6.84 6.69
N ARG A 103 -1.79 5.98 7.67
CA ARG A 103 -1.02 4.73 7.47
C ARG A 103 -1.80 3.80 6.54
N LEU A 104 -1.07 2.97 5.82
CA LEU A 104 -1.65 1.83 5.13
C LEU A 104 -2.14 0.85 6.18
N HIS A 105 -3.44 0.60 6.20
CA HIS A 105 -4.05 -0.43 7.02
C HIS A 105 -4.07 -1.74 6.22
N GLY A 106 -3.67 -2.82 6.91
CA GLY A 106 -3.52 -4.15 6.32
C GLY A 106 -2.48 -4.96 7.08
N TRP A 107 -2.71 -6.27 7.20
CA TRP A 107 -1.71 -7.20 7.74
C TRP A 107 -0.82 -7.78 6.65
N GLU A 108 -1.42 -7.97 5.47
CA GLU A 108 -0.81 -8.37 4.22
C GLU A 108 -1.38 -7.45 3.15
N PHE A 109 -0.58 -7.12 2.13
CA PHE A 109 -0.96 -6.17 1.08
C PHE A 109 -0.94 -6.82 -0.31
N VAL A 110 -0.07 -7.80 -0.53
CA VAL A 110 0.13 -8.40 -1.85
C VAL A 110 -0.43 -9.83 -1.92
N ASP A 111 -1.19 -10.12 -2.98
CA ASP A 111 -1.77 -11.41 -3.32
C ASP A 111 -2.64 -12.02 -2.21
N LEU A 112 -3.44 -11.19 -1.53
CA LEU A 112 -4.46 -11.66 -0.60
C LEU A 112 -5.47 -12.55 -1.32
N ASP A 113 -6.09 -13.45 -0.55
CA ASP A 113 -7.19 -14.25 -1.07
C ASP A 113 -8.40 -13.36 -1.45
N ASP A 114 -9.25 -13.86 -2.33
CA ASP A 114 -10.40 -13.10 -2.83
C ASP A 114 -11.57 -13.05 -1.82
N SER A 115 -11.39 -13.51 -0.58
CA SER A 115 -12.49 -13.57 0.39
C SER A 115 -12.97 -12.17 0.81
N GLY A 116 -12.04 -11.21 0.93
CA GLY A 116 -12.37 -9.79 1.11
C GLY A 116 -13.07 -9.23 -0.13
N TRP A 117 -12.49 -9.44 -1.31
CA TRP A 117 -12.97 -8.91 -2.58
C TRP A 117 -14.44 -9.19 -2.88
N ALA A 118 -14.91 -10.41 -2.64
CA ALA A 118 -16.29 -10.78 -2.92
C ALA A 118 -17.29 -9.86 -2.20
N LEU A 119 -16.99 -9.46 -0.96
CA LEU A 119 -17.87 -8.62 -0.15
C LEU A 119 -17.77 -7.14 -0.54
N TRP A 120 -16.56 -6.59 -0.68
CA TRP A 120 -16.41 -5.15 -0.94
C TRP A 120 -16.58 -4.76 -2.41
N SER A 121 -16.50 -5.71 -3.34
CA SER A 121 -16.78 -5.46 -4.78
C SER A 121 -18.22 -5.01 -5.05
N GLU A 122 -19.15 -5.27 -4.14
CA GLU A 122 -20.53 -4.76 -4.20
C GLU A 122 -20.64 -3.28 -3.79
N LEU A 123 -19.59 -2.73 -3.17
CA LEU A 123 -19.55 -1.38 -2.59
C LEU A 123 -18.54 -0.47 -3.31
N LEU A 124 -18.19 -0.74 -4.56
CA LEU A 124 -17.17 0.01 -5.29
C LEU A 124 -17.65 1.43 -5.62
N SER A 125 -16.76 2.40 -5.40
CA SER A 125 -16.92 3.74 -5.96
C SER A 125 -16.55 3.75 -7.44
N PHE A 126 -15.50 3.02 -7.82
CA PHE A 126 -15.17 2.76 -9.22
C PHE A 126 -14.42 1.44 -9.41
N ASP A 127 -14.43 0.97 -10.65
CA ASP A 127 -13.68 -0.19 -11.14
C ASP A 127 -13.22 0.09 -12.57
N THR A 128 -11.95 0.44 -12.74
CA THR A 128 -11.39 0.87 -14.03
C THR A 128 -10.39 -0.16 -14.56
N THR A 129 -10.69 -0.70 -15.73
CA THR A 129 -9.73 -1.50 -16.50
C THR A 129 -8.84 -0.56 -17.32
N ILE A 130 -7.52 -0.69 -17.13
CA ILE A 130 -6.48 0.06 -17.85
C ILE A 130 -5.98 -0.75 -19.05
N ASP A 131 -5.89 -2.07 -18.90
CA ASP A 131 -5.43 -2.98 -19.95
C ASP A 131 -6.02 -4.39 -19.74
N ASP A 132 -6.29 -5.11 -20.83
CA ASP A 132 -6.99 -6.41 -20.79
C ASP A 132 -6.08 -7.61 -20.49
N HIS A 133 -4.78 -7.39 -20.22
CA HIS A 133 -3.89 -8.48 -19.84
C HIS A 133 -4.23 -9.02 -18.45
N ILE A 134 -3.85 -10.27 -18.21
CA ILE A 134 -3.95 -10.86 -16.87
C ILE A 134 -2.73 -10.43 -16.08
N SER A 135 -2.90 -9.53 -15.12
CA SER A 135 -1.81 -9.12 -14.25
C SER A 135 -1.36 -10.28 -13.35
N ALA A 136 -0.07 -10.31 -13.04
CA ALA A 136 0.55 -11.35 -12.20
C ALA A 136 0.10 -11.26 -10.73
N HIS A 137 -0.02 -10.03 -10.20
CA HIS A 137 -0.18 -9.73 -8.79
C HIS A 137 -1.31 -8.77 -8.50
N VAL A 138 -1.73 -8.74 -7.23
CA VAL A 138 -2.72 -7.79 -6.72
C VAL A 138 -2.21 -7.13 -5.44
N LEU A 139 -2.27 -5.80 -5.38
CA LEU A 139 -2.07 -5.02 -4.16
C LEU A 139 -3.44 -4.63 -3.62
N GLU A 140 -3.63 -4.77 -2.32
CA GLU A 140 -4.77 -4.25 -1.57
C GLU A 140 -4.26 -3.45 -0.37
N PHE A 141 -4.80 -2.26 -0.16
CA PHE A 141 -4.54 -1.47 1.04
C PHE A 141 -5.75 -0.61 1.38
N SER A 142 -5.86 -0.23 2.65
CA SER A 142 -6.90 0.70 3.10
C SER A 142 -6.36 1.89 3.89
N GLN A 143 -7.15 2.96 3.95
CA GLN A 143 -6.95 4.12 4.83
C GLN A 143 -8.26 4.40 5.57
N GLU A 144 -8.17 4.68 6.88
CA GLU A 144 -9.34 4.87 7.75
C GLU A 144 -9.19 6.12 8.61
N GLU A 145 -10.31 6.81 8.90
CA GLU A 145 -10.36 7.99 9.78
C GLU A 145 -11.07 7.71 11.11
N GLY A 146 -10.33 7.46 12.20
CA GLY A 146 -10.85 7.66 13.57
C GLY A 146 -12.17 6.96 13.94
N ILE A 147 -13.04 7.64 14.71
CA ILE A 147 -14.33 7.11 15.19
C ILE A 147 -15.44 7.60 14.23
N ASP A 148 -16.33 6.69 13.82
CA ASP A 148 -17.30 6.86 12.72
C ASP A 148 -16.62 7.05 11.34
N PRO A 149 -15.81 6.05 10.93
CA PRO A 149 -14.76 6.29 9.96
C PRO A 149 -15.28 6.45 8.55
N ARG A 150 -14.65 7.39 7.85
CA ARG A 150 -14.48 7.29 6.41
C ARG A 150 -13.39 6.27 6.14
N GLU A 151 -13.62 5.41 5.16
CA GLU A 151 -12.72 4.33 4.78
C GLU A 151 -12.48 4.38 3.27
N LEU A 152 -11.23 4.20 2.85
CA LEU A 152 -10.84 4.06 1.46
C LEU A 152 -10.10 2.73 1.29
N ASP A 153 -10.69 1.80 0.56
CA ASP A 153 -10.01 0.60 0.07
C ASP A 153 -9.57 0.80 -1.38
N VAL A 154 -8.35 0.37 -1.69
CA VAL A 154 -7.79 0.42 -3.04
C VAL A 154 -7.23 -0.94 -3.41
N ARG A 155 -7.57 -1.42 -4.61
CA ARG A 155 -7.01 -2.64 -5.20
C ARG A 155 -6.40 -2.34 -6.55
N VAL A 156 -5.17 -2.83 -6.74
CA VAL A 156 -4.37 -2.59 -7.95
C VAL A 156 -3.92 -3.94 -8.49
N TRP A 157 -4.24 -4.25 -9.73
CA TRP A 157 -3.72 -5.42 -10.44
C TRP A 157 -2.49 -5.00 -11.25
N PHE A 158 -1.34 -5.62 -11.01
CA PHE A 158 -0.05 -5.22 -11.56
C PHE A 158 0.88 -6.40 -11.84
N ASP A 159 1.98 -6.18 -12.56
CA ASP A 159 2.95 -7.21 -12.92
C ASP A 159 4.26 -7.12 -12.13
N ASN A 160 4.76 -5.91 -11.87
CA ASN A 160 6.05 -5.74 -11.20
C ASN A 160 6.12 -4.43 -10.40
N VAL A 161 7.09 -4.35 -9.47
CA VAL A 161 7.33 -3.21 -8.58
C VAL A 161 8.73 -2.63 -8.81
N ILE A 162 8.80 -1.31 -8.86
CA ILE A 162 10.04 -0.53 -8.81
C ILE A 162 9.97 0.37 -7.58
N VAL A 163 11.09 0.60 -6.89
CA VAL A 163 11.16 1.50 -5.74
C VAL A 163 12.21 2.56 -6.00
N ASN A 164 11.86 3.83 -5.82
CA ASN A 164 12.79 4.94 -5.90
C ASN A 164 12.92 5.64 -4.54
N ASP A 165 14.12 6.13 -4.22
CA ASP A 165 14.32 7.08 -3.11
C ASP A 165 13.76 8.48 -3.46
N SER A 166 13.77 9.38 -2.48
CA SER A 166 13.29 10.76 -2.64
C SER A 166 14.06 11.59 -3.67
N THR A 167 15.23 11.12 -4.13
CA THR A 167 16.01 11.75 -5.19
C THR A 167 15.70 11.18 -6.58
N GLY A 168 14.80 10.19 -6.65
CA GLY A 168 14.41 9.49 -7.88
C GLY A 168 15.37 8.38 -8.28
N ARG A 169 16.30 7.97 -7.40
CA ARG A 169 17.22 6.86 -7.67
C ARG A 169 16.56 5.55 -7.27
N GLU A 170 16.65 4.56 -8.16
CA GLU A 170 16.11 3.24 -7.91
C GLU A 170 16.84 2.54 -6.74
N ILE A 171 16.05 2.00 -5.82
CA ILE A 171 16.45 1.11 -4.74
C ILE A 171 16.08 -0.31 -5.20
N PRO A 172 17.02 -1.27 -5.23
CA PRO A 172 16.68 -2.66 -5.49
C PRO A 172 15.61 -3.14 -4.50
N VAL A 173 14.54 -3.78 -4.99
CA VAL A 173 13.42 -4.25 -4.14
C VAL A 173 13.91 -5.11 -2.97
N LYS A 174 14.92 -5.95 -3.20
CA LYS A 174 15.55 -6.76 -2.14
C LYS A 174 16.21 -5.91 -1.04
N GLU A 175 16.82 -4.80 -1.40
CA GLU A 175 17.43 -3.87 -0.43
C GLU A 175 16.36 -3.10 0.34
N PHE A 176 15.29 -2.68 -0.34
CA PHE A 176 14.12 -2.06 0.28
C PHE A 176 13.51 -2.99 1.36
N ILE A 177 13.26 -4.24 1.01
CA ILE A 177 12.77 -5.29 1.93
C ILE A 177 13.72 -5.50 3.10
N ALA A 178 15.03 -5.66 2.82
CA ALA A 178 16.02 -5.88 3.86
C ALA A 178 16.12 -4.70 4.84
N GLY A 179 15.91 -3.46 4.35
CA GLY A 179 15.86 -2.26 5.17
C GLY A 179 14.71 -2.26 6.17
N ALA A 180 13.52 -2.64 5.73
CA ALA A 180 12.37 -2.76 6.60
C ALA A 180 12.52 -3.92 7.61
N ALA A 181 13.00 -5.07 7.17
CA ALA A 181 13.26 -6.21 8.06
C ALA A 181 14.23 -5.85 9.20
N ARG A 182 15.31 -5.12 8.90
CA ARG A 182 16.23 -4.59 9.91
C ARG A 182 15.54 -3.63 10.88
N TRP A 183 14.66 -2.78 10.38
CA TRP A 183 13.92 -1.85 11.23
C TRP A 183 13.04 -2.60 12.23
N TRP A 184 12.27 -3.58 11.76
CA TRP A 184 11.38 -4.39 12.62
C TRP A 184 12.15 -5.24 13.63
N GLU A 185 13.25 -5.88 13.22
CA GLU A 185 14.12 -6.62 14.15
C GLU A 185 14.69 -5.71 15.24
N ALA A 186 15.12 -4.51 14.87
CA ALA A 186 15.63 -3.51 15.82
C ALA A 186 14.52 -2.98 16.75
N HIS A 187 13.31 -2.76 16.23
CA HIS A 187 12.15 -2.36 17.01
C HIS A 187 11.80 -3.44 18.06
N ASP A 188 11.72 -4.70 17.66
CA ASP A 188 11.42 -5.82 18.56
C ASP A 188 12.50 -6.01 19.65
N ALA A 189 13.74 -5.60 19.35
CA ALA A 189 14.86 -5.60 20.30
C ALA A 189 14.91 -4.35 21.21
N GLY A 190 14.04 -3.35 21.01
CA GLY A 190 14.05 -2.10 21.76
C GLY A 190 15.17 -1.13 21.36
N ASP A 191 15.69 -1.20 20.14
CA ASP A 191 16.74 -0.31 19.64
C ASP A 191 16.20 1.13 19.51
N PRO A 192 16.83 2.14 20.14
CA PRO A 192 16.39 3.54 20.04
C PRO A 192 16.31 4.08 18.60
N ARG A 193 17.08 3.50 17.67
CA ARG A 193 17.07 3.87 16.24
C ARG A 193 15.79 3.44 15.52
N ALA A 194 15.05 2.47 16.07
CA ALA A 194 13.82 1.94 15.51
C ALA A 194 12.62 2.32 16.40
N THR A 195 12.56 3.59 16.81
CA THR A 195 11.42 4.14 17.56
C THR A 195 10.66 5.13 16.68
N ARG A 196 9.33 4.94 16.56
CA ARG A 196 8.46 5.90 15.86
C ARG A 196 7.13 6.04 16.61
N PRO A 197 6.66 7.27 16.90
CA PRO A 197 5.35 7.46 17.51
C PRO A 197 4.24 6.77 16.74
N GLY A 198 3.36 6.06 17.46
CA GLY A 198 2.22 5.36 16.88
C GLY A 198 2.53 4.00 16.25
N VAL A 199 3.77 3.49 16.35
CA VAL A 199 4.09 2.08 16.04
C VAL A 199 4.11 1.28 17.34
N ALA A 200 3.51 0.08 17.34
CA ALA A 200 3.40 -0.78 18.51
C ALA A 200 4.41 -1.95 18.49
N PRO A 201 4.82 -2.47 19.66
CA PRO A 201 4.60 -1.91 21.00
C PRO A 201 5.30 -0.55 21.18
N PRO A 202 4.68 0.41 21.89
CA PRO A 202 5.37 1.65 22.25
C PRO A 202 6.55 1.30 23.17
N LEU A 203 7.76 1.63 22.73
CA LEU A 203 9.01 1.48 23.49
C LEU A 203 9.25 2.68 24.43
#